data_AF-A0A5J6XNP5-F1
#
_entry.id   AF-A0A5J6XNP5-F1
#
_cell.length_a   1.000
_cell.length_b   1.000
_cell.length_c   1.000
_cell.angle_alpha   90.00
_cell.angle_beta   90.00
_cell.angle_gamma   90.00
#
_symmetry.space_group_name_H-M   'P 1'
#
loop_
_entity.id
_entity.type
_entity.pdbx_description
1 polymer ?
#
loop_
_entity_poly.entity_id
_entity_poly.type
_entity_poly.pdbx_seq_one_letter_code
_entity_poly.pdbx_strand_id
1 'polypeptide(L)'
;MKDNIKEFVKTKDFLVCVDSDGCAMDTMGVKHEEAFGPRAVDVWELHHIKDRFLKVWNDINLYTRTRGINRFKGVVATFEALEKEGIEMPDITSFKKWAETTNELSNPSLERAIAETNDEQLKKALEWSHAVNRTIEEELAGNDKPVEGAKEGLAAANNVADVAIVSSANGAAVLDEWTRHELNVHVDVMLGQEAGTKAYCIEQLKKFGYENTRVLMIGDAPGDLSAAEVNDVLYYPILVGKEKFSWDRFQNEALAKFLDGSFAGEYQEQLIKEFNDNLK
;
A
#
# COMPACT_ATOMS: atom_id res chain seq x y z
N MET A 1 -15.19 3.46 -13.61
CA MET A 1 -14.06 4.01 -12.84
C MET A 1 -13.28 4.97 -13.73
N LYS A 2 -13.04 6.20 -13.27
CA LYS A 2 -12.11 7.16 -13.90
C LYS A 2 -10.70 6.93 -13.36
N ASP A 3 -9.66 7.34 -14.06
CA ASP A 3 -8.24 7.18 -13.63
C ASP A 3 -7.53 8.54 -13.42
N ASN A 4 -8.27 9.64 -13.53
CA ASN A 4 -7.76 10.99 -13.35
C ASN A 4 -8.64 11.78 -12.40
N ILE A 5 -8.02 12.41 -11.39
CA ILE A 5 -8.72 13.22 -10.40
C ILE A 5 -9.48 14.40 -11.00
N LYS A 6 -9.05 14.95 -12.14
CA LYS A 6 -9.76 16.05 -12.82
C LYS A 6 -11.12 15.63 -13.36
N GLU A 7 -11.31 14.33 -13.57
CA GLU A 7 -12.57 13.77 -14.02
C GLU A 7 -13.49 13.43 -12.85
N PHE A 8 -12.97 13.40 -11.62
CA PHE A 8 -13.77 13.13 -10.43
C PHE A 8 -14.86 14.20 -10.26
N VAL A 9 -16.06 13.74 -9.92
CA VAL A 9 -17.21 14.62 -9.66
C VAL A 9 -17.80 14.15 -8.35
N LYS A 10 -17.87 15.07 -7.38
CA LYS A 10 -18.58 14.83 -6.13
C LYS A 10 -20.07 14.64 -6.42
N THR A 11 -20.62 13.50 -6.05
CA THR A 11 -22.05 13.17 -6.16
C THR A 11 -22.71 12.94 -4.81
N LYS A 12 -21.92 12.68 -3.76
CA LYS A 12 -22.41 12.42 -2.40
C LYS A 12 -21.69 13.32 -1.38
N ASP A 13 -22.24 13.35 -0.17
CA ASP A 13 -21.71 14.17 0.93
C ASP A 13 -20.51 13.54 1.65
N PHE A 14 -20.33 12.23 1.47
CA PHE A 14 -19.29 11.43 2.10
C PHE A 14 -18.32 10.91 1.05
N LEU A 15 -17.05 10.75 1.44
CA LEU A 15 -15.98 10.17 0.63
C LEU A 15 -15.33 9.02 1.39
N VAL A 16 -15.19 7.88 0.71
CA VAL A 16 -14.39 6.75 1.18
C VAL A 16 -13.18 6.62 0.26
N CYS A 17 -12.00 6.83 0.81
CA CYS A 17 -10.73 6.50 0.17
C CYS A 17 -10.36 5.08 0.58
N VAL A 18 -9.93 4.24 -0.36
CA VAL A 18 -9.60 2.83 -0.11
C VAL A 18 -8.26 2.48 -0.74
N ASP A 19 -7.39 1.80 0.01
CA ASP A 19 -6.18 1.21 -0.57
C ASP A 19 -6.49 -0.05 -1.40
N SER A 20 -5.57 -0.43 -2.28
CA SER A 20 -5.71 -1.62 -3.14
C SER A 20 -5.10 -2.86 -2.50
N ASP A 21 -3.77 -2.99 -2.56
CA ASP A 21 -3.03 -4.18 -2.17
C ASP A 21 -3.06 -4.38 -0.65
N GLY A 22 -3.48 -5.55 -0.17
CA GLY A 22 -3.59 -5.86 1.26
C GLY A 22 -4.87 -5.33 1.92
N CYS A 23 -5.67 -4.55 1.18
CA CYS A 23 -6.89 -3.92 1.65
C CYS A 23 -8.12 -4.48 0.91
N ALA A 24 -8.31 -4.10 -0.35
CA ALA A 24 -9.39 -4.64 -1.20
C ALA A 24 -8.95 -5.87 -2.01
N MET A 25 -7.65 -5.94 -2.34
CA MET A 25 -7.03 -7.01 -3.11
C MET A 25 -6.07 -7.81 -2.24
N ASP A 26 -6.21 -9.14 -2.24
CA ASP A 26 -5.33 -10.08 -1.53
C ASP A 26 -4.08 -10.38 -2.36
N THR A 27 -3.27 -9.34 -2.55
CA THR A 27 -2.12 -9.34 -3.46
C THR A 27 -0.82 -9.01 -2.75
N MET A 28 -0.89 -8.39 -1.56
CA MET A 28 0.30 -7.94 -0.84
C MET A 28 1.19 -9.11 -0.39
N GLY A 29 0.60 -10.16 0.19
CA GLY A 29 1.35 -11.34 0.64
C GLY A 29 2.10 -12.01 -0.50
N VAL A 30 1.36 -12.43 -1.54
CA VAL A 30 1.92 -13.12 -2.72
C VAL A 30 3.01 -12.30 -3.43
N LYS A 31 2.81 -10.98 -3.59
CA LYS A 31 3.83 -10.11 -4.20
C LYS A 31 5.12 -10.13 -3.38
N HIS A 32 5.05 -10.07 -2.04
CA HIS A 32 6.24 -10.09 -1.19
C HIS A 32 6.92 -11.46 -1.13
N GLU A 33 6.13 -12.52 -1.07
CA GLU A 33 6.59 -13.91 -0.90
C GLU A 33 7.14 -14.52 -2.19
N GLU A 34 6.62 -14.12 -3.36
CA GLU A 34 6.98 -14.72 -4.65
C GLU A 34 7.82 -13.78 -5.54
N ALA A 35 7.65 -12.46 -5.43
CA ALA A 35 8.40 -11.49 -6.22
C ALA A 35 9.44 -10.73 -5.40
N PHE A 36 9.04 -9.86 -4.46
CA PHE A 36 9.98 -8.90 -3.86
C PHE A 36 11.17 -9.55 -3.15
N GLY A 37 10.90 -10.38 -2.13
CA GLY A 37 11.93 -11.05 -1.34
C GLY A 37 12.78 -12.00 -2.18
N PRO A 38 12.17 -12.91 -2.98
CA PRO A 38 12.92 -13.85 -3.82
C PRO A 38 13.81 -13.16 -4.85
N ARG A 39 13.33 -12.11 -5.53
CA ARG A 39 14.17 -11.36 -6.48
C ARG A 39 15.33 -10.67 -5.76
N ALA A 40 15.17 -10.24 -4.50
CA ALA A 40 16.29 -9.69 -3.73
C ALA A 40 17.33 -10.77 -3.41
N VAL A 41 16.90 -11.98 -3.02
CA VAL A 41 17.83 -13.10 -2.82
C VAL A 41 18.65 -13.37 -4.09
N ASP A 42 18.00 -13.35 -5.25
CA ASP A 42 18.66 -13.65 -6.52
C ASP A 42 19.65 -12.56 -6.91
N VAL A 43 19.24 -11.28 -6.90
CA VAL A 43 20.09 -10.15 -7.33
C VAL A 43 21.29 -9.95 -6.41
N TRP A 44 21.11 -10.06 -5.10
CA TRP A 44 22.21 -9.91 -4.13
C TRP A 44 22.92 -11.23 -3.82
N GLU A 45 22.62 -12.31 -4.54
CA GLU A 45 23.26 -13.63 -4.43
C GLU A 45 23.20 -14.23 -3.01
N LEU A 46 22.10 -13.98 -2.29
CA LEU A 46 21.90 -14.35 -0.88
C LEU A 46 21.38 -15.78 -0.67
N HIS A 47 21.57 -16.66 -1.66
CA HIS A 47 21.03 -18.02 -1.66
C HIS A 47 21.42 -18.84 -0.42
N HIS A 48 22.62 -18.60 0.11
CA HIS A 48 23.15 -19.27 1.30
C HIS A 48 22.39 -18.92 2.60
N ILE A 49 21.65 -17.80 2.63
CA ILE A 49 20.78 -17.38 3.75
C ILE A 49 19.32 -17.20 3.33
N LYS A 50 18.91 -17.75 2.17
CA LYS A 50 17.60 -17.52 1.55
C LYS A 50 16.44 -17.59 2.55
N ASP A 51 16.33 -18.68 3.31
CA ASP A 51 15.20 -18.88 4.23
C ASP A 51 15.18 -17.83 5.35
N ARG A 52 16.35 -17.45 5.87
CA ARG A 52 16.45 -16.42 6.90
C ARG A 52 16.13 -15.04 6.32
N PHE A 53 16.67 -14.72 5.14
CA PHE A 53 16.41 -13.46 4.45
C PHE A 53 14.93 -13.28 4.17
N LEU A 54 14.27 -14.28 3.58
CA LEU A 54 12.84 -14.22 3.25
C LEU A 54 11.98 -14.11 4.51
N LYS A 55 12.34 -14.80 5.60
CA LYS A 55 11.63 -14.65 6.88
C LYS A 55 11.72 -13.21 7.40
N VAL A 56 12.92 -12.64 7.46
CA VAL A 56 13.12 -11.26 7.96
C VAL A 56 12.45 -10.24 7.04
N TRP A 57 12.55 -10.45 5.72
CA TRP A 57 11.85 -9.65 4.71
C TRP A 57 10.34 -9.64 4.94
N ASN A 58 9.72 -10.82 5.07
CA ASN A 58 8.28 -10.94 5.27
C ASN A 58 7.85 -10.34 6.61
N ASP A 59 8.59 -10.59 7.70
CA ASP A 59 8.31 -9.99 9.00
C ASP A 59 8.27 -8.46 8.89
N ILE A 60 9.32 -7.84 8.34
CA ILE A 60 9.44 -6.38 8.20
C ILE A 60 8.38 -5.80 7.28
N ASN A 61 8.12 -6.42 6.12
CA ASN A 61 7.30 -5.79 5.09
C ASN A 61 5.81 -6.14 5.18
N LEU A 62 5.44 -7.21 5.90
CA LEU A 62 4.05 -7.67 6.01
C LEU A 62 3.50 -7.62 7.43
N TYR A 63 4.31 -7.83 8.47
CA TYR A 63 3.78 -8.18 9.80
C TYR A 63 4.21 -7.24 10.95
N THR A 64 4.98 -6.21 10.66
CA THR A 64 5.42 -5.21 11.65
C THR A 64 4.92 -3.81 11.31
N ARG A 65 5.31 -2.83 12.13
CA ARG A 65 5.07 -1.39 11.90
C ARG A 65 5.67 -0.80 10.63
N THR A 66 6.43 -1.58 9.87
CA THR A 66 6.93 -1.21 8.54
C THR A 66 6.14 -1.85 7.41
N ARG A 67 4.97 -2.45 7.69
CA ARG A 67 4.06 -2.96 6.66
C ARG A 67 3.77 -1.89 5.59
N GLY A 68 3.89 -2.28 4.32
CA GLY A 68 3.62 -1.37 3.19
C GLY A 68 4.64 -0.25 3.02
N ILE A 69 5.81 -0.34 3.68
CA ILE A 69 6.92 0.59 3.43
C ILE A 69 7.34 0.51 1.95
N ASN A 70 7.90 1.62 1.44
CA ASN A 70 8.45 1.63 0.09
C ASN A 70 9.47 0.50 -0.10
N ARG A 71 9.36 -0.23 -1.21
CA ARG A 71 10.16 -1.42 -1.54
C ARG A 71 11.66 -1.23 -1.33
N PHE A 72 12.24 -0.07 -1.68
CA PHE A 72 13.67 0.18 -1.53
C PHE A 72 14.08 0.31 -0.06
N LYS A 73 13.24 0.97 0.75
CA LYS A 73 13.41 1.03 2.20
C LYS A 73 13.21 -0.34 2.85
N GLY A 74 12.32 -1.17 2.30
CA GLY A 74 12.14 -2.57 2.71
C GLY A 74 13.42 -3.39 2.55
N VAL A 75 14.16 -3.22 1.44
CA VAL A 75 15.48 -3.84 1.24
C VAL A 75 16.47 -3.36 2.29
N VAL A 76 16.61 -2.04 2.44
CA VAL A 76 17.56 -1.45 3.41
C VAL A 76 17.27 -1.97 4.83
N ALA A 77 16.02 -1.92 5.29
CA ALA A 77 15.63 -2.38 6.61
C ALA A 77 15.91 -3.88 6.83
N THR A 78 15.70 -4.71 5.79
CA THR A 78 15.99 -6.15 5.83
C THR A 78 17.50 -6.41 5.97
N PHE A 79 18.31 -5.69 5.20
CA PHE A 79 19.78 -5.79 5.27
C PHE A 79 20.28 -5.39 6.66
N GLU A 80 19.84 -4.23 7.17
CA GLU A 80 20.23 -3.76 8.50
C GLU A 80 19.80 -4.72 9.62
N ALA A 81 18.62 -5.34 9.51
CA ALA A 81 18.15 -6.31 10.48
C ALA A 81 19.04 -7.56 10.51
N LEU A 82 19.45 -8.07 9.35
CA LEU A 82 20.34 -9.22 9.24
C LEU A 82 21.77 -8.90 9.69
N GLU A 83 22.29 -7.71 9.36
CA GLU A 83 23.60 -7.25 9.88
C GLU A 83 23.61 -7.15 11.40
N LYS A 84 22.51 -6.66 12.02
CA LYS A 84 22.36 -6.64 13.48
C LYS A 84 22.32 -8.04 14.11
N GLU A 85 21.93 -9.06 13.36
CA GLU A 85 22.01 -10.47 13.75
C GLU A 85 23.43 -11.05 13.60
N GLY A 86 24.38 -10.27 13.06
CA GLY A 86 25.76 -10.70 12.82
C GLY A 86 25.96 -11.47 11.52
N ILE A 87 24.98 -11.43 10.60
CA ILE A 87 25.09 -12.05 9.28
C ILE A 87 25.90 -11.10 8.37
N GLU A 88 26.88 -11.64 7.65
CA GLU A 88 27.64 -10.89 6.65
C GLU A 88 26.76 -10.59 5.44
N MET A 89 26.56 -9.30 5.14
CA MET A 89 25.71 -8.82 4.06
C MET A 89 26.52 -8.07 3.01
N PRO A 90 26.10 -8.06 1.73
CA PRO A 90 26.70 -7.20 0.71
C PRO A 90 26.58 -5.73 1.08
N ASP A 91 27.62 -4.94 0.79
CA ASP A 91 27.59 -3.49 1.01
C ASP A 91 26.51 -2.81 0.15
N ILE A 92 25.60 -2.11 0.82
CA ILE A 92 24.55 -1.29 0.21
C ILE A 92 24.60 0.18 0.68
N THR A 93 25.76 0.67 1.14
CA THR A 93 25.92 2.01 1.70
C THR A 93 25.40 3.15 0.80
N SER A 94 25.74 3.17 -0.49
CA SER A 94 25.29 4.23 -1.40
C SER A 94 23.82 4.08 -1.77
N PHE A 95 23.33 2.84 -1.91
CA PHE A 95 21.90 2.56 -2.09
C PHE A 95 21.07 3.00 -0.88
N LYS A 96 21.50 2.66 0.33
CA LYS A 96 20.89 3.11 1.58
C LYS A 96 20.83 4.63 1.65
N LYS A 97 21.95 5.31 1.39
CA LYS A 97 21.99 6.77 1.36
C LYS A 97 20.97 7.34 0.38
N TRP A 98 20.89 6.80 -0.83
CA TRP A 98 19.88 7.22 -1.81
C TRP A 98 18.45 7.03 -1.27
N ALA A 99 18.14 5.86 -0.71
CA ALA A 99 16.81 5.53 -0.18
C ALA A 99 16.38 6.42 1.01
N GLU A 100 17.35 6.96 1.75
CA GLU A 100 17.12 7.87 2.87
C GLU A 100 17.01 9.35 2.45
N THR A 101 17.74 9.77 1.41
CA THR A 101 17.86 11.20 1.05
C THR A 101 17.10 11.62 -0.21
N THR A 102 16.63 10.66 -1.03
CA THR A 102 15.92 10.99 -2.26
C THR A 102 14.55 11.60 -1.98
N ASN A 103 14.11 12.53 -2.82
CA ASN A 103 12.76 13.09 -2.77
C ASN A 103 11.73 12.17 -3.44
N GLU A 104 12.19 11.19 -4.22
CA GLU A 104 11.32 10.28 -4.99
C GLU A 104 11.93 8.86 -4.97
N LEU A 105 11.18 7.89 -4.44
CA LEU A 105 11.60 6.48 -4.32
C LEU A 105 11.01 5.64 -5.46
N SER A 106 11.55 5.83 -6.67
CA SER A 106 11.05 5.25 -7.92
C SER A 106 12.18 4.80 -8.85
N ASN A 107 11.87 3.95 -9.83
CA ASN A 107 12.84 3.56 -10.87
C ASN A 107 13.35 4.79 -11.67
N PRO A 108 12.50 5.73 -12.14
CA PRO A 108 12.99 6.95 -12.80
C PRO A 108 13.96 7.77 -11.93
N SER A 109 13.71 7.83 -10.62
CA SER A 109 14.60 8.53 -9.69
C SER A 109 15.95 7.82 -9.52
N LEU A 110 15.96 6.48 -9.48
CA LEU A 110 17.19 5.69 -9.54
C LEU A 110 17.95 5.90 -10.85
N GLU A 111 17.27 5.85 -12.00
CA GLU A 111 17.88 6.06 -13.32
C GLU A 111 18.61 7.40 -13.42
N ARG A 112 17.98 8.49 -12.93
CA ARG A 112 18.60 9.82 -12.84
C ARG A 112 19.84 9.80 -11.95
N ALA A 113 19.75 9.22 -10.76
CA ALA A 113 20.87 9.14 -9.83
C ALA A 113 22.04 8.30 -10.41
N ILE A 114 21.76 7.22 -11.12
CA ILE A 114 22.75 6.39 -11.83
C ILE A 114 23.41 7.18 -12.95
N ALA A 115 22.65 7.98 -13.73
CA ALA A 115 23.21 8.79 -14.80
C ALA A 115 24.20 9.86 -14.28
N GLU A 116 23.98 10.38 -13.07
CA GLU A 116 24.84 11.39 -12.44
C GLU A 116 26.09 10.80 -11.78
N THR A 117 25.96 9.61 -11.16
CA THR A 117 27.00 9.05 -10.28
C THR A 117 27.72 7.84 -10.86
N ASN A 118 27.08 7.16 -11.82
CA ASN A 118 27.48 5.84 -12.32
C ASN A 118 27.67 4.80 -11.20
N ASP A 119 26.93 4.92 -10.10
CA ASP A 119 27.04 4.08 -8.90
C ASP A 119 26.51 2.65 -9.14
N GLU A 120 27.34 1.64 -8.82
CA GLU A 120 27.03 0.23 -9.06
C GLU A 120 25.97 -0.34 -8.09
N GLN A 121 25.88 0.16 -6.85
CA GLN A 121 24.85 -0.31 -5.91
C GLN A 121 23.47 0.22 -6.33
N LEU A 122 23.40 1.45 -6.88
CA LEU A 122 22.17 1.99 -7.45
C LEU A 122 21.71 1.21 -8.69
N LYS A 123 22.64 0.84 -9.57
CA LYS A 123 22.34 -0.04 -10.72
C LYS A 123 21.76 -1.37 -10.26
N LYS A 124 22.35 -1.97 -9.22
CA LYS A 124 21.87 -3.24 -8.64
C LYS A 124 20.47 -3.11 -8.02
N ALA A 125 20.18 -2.00 -7.33
CA ALA A 125 18.84 -1.71 -6.83
C ALA A 125 17.81 -1.53 -7.96
N LEU A 126 18.20 -0.88 -9.07
CA LEU A 126 17.35 -0.72 -10.25
C LEU A 126 17.10 -2.06 -10.95
N GLU A 127 18.12 -2.90 -11.09
CA GLU A 127 18.01 -4.26 -11.61
C GLU A 127 16.99 -5.08 -10.81
N TRP A 128 17.11 -5.06 -9.48
CA TRP A 128 16.15 -5.72 -8.60
C TRP A 128 14.73 -5.19 -8.80
N SER A 129 14.53 -3.87 -8.82
CA SER A 129 13.19 -3.30 -8.98
C SER A 129 12.55 -3.68 -10.32
N HIS A 130 13.32 -3.73 -11.42
CA HIS A 130 12.83 -4.23 -12.69
C HIS A 130 12.54 -5.74 -12.66
N ALA A 131 13.38 -6.55 -12.00
CA ALA A 131 13.13 -7.98 -11.85
C ALA A 131 11.83 -8.25 -11.08
N VAL A 132 11.56 -7.46 -10.03
CA VAL A 132 10.29 -7.51 -9.29
C VAL A 132 9.11 -7.17 -10.19
N ASN A 133 9.17 -6.05 -10.94
CA ASN A 133 8.07 -5.65 -11.82
C ASN A 133 7.77 -6.75 -12.86
N ARG A 134 8.81 -7.30 -13.52
CA ARG A 134 8.65 -8.41 -14.47
C ARG A 134 8.00 -9.63 -13.82
N THR A 135 8.42 -10.01 -12.61
CA THR A 135 7.83 -11.17 -11.91
C THR A 135 6.34 -10.93 -11.62
N ILE A 136 5.98 -9.74 -11.16
CA ILE A 136 4.58 -9.39 -10.87
C ILE A 136 3.74 -9.43 -12.16
N GLU A 137 4.25 -8.84 -13.24
CA GLU A 137 3.54 -8.73 -14.53
C GLU A 137 3.44 -10.06 -15.29
N GLU A 138 4.49 -10.88 -15.25
CA GLU A 138 4.59 -12.09 -16.09
C GLU A 138 4.20 -13.37 -15.34
N GLU A 139 4.49 -13.46 -14.04
CA GLU A 139 4.32 -14.70 -13.26
C GLU A 139 3.14 -14.64 -12.27
N LEU A 140 2.82 -13.46 -11.74
CA LEU A 140 1.74 -13.31 -10.75
C LEU A 140 0.42 -12.80 -11.35
N ALA A 141 0.41 -12.38 -12.61
CA ALA A 141 -0.79 -11.89 -13.26
C ALA A 141 -1.89 -12.98 -13.28
N GLY A 142 -3.05 -12.66 -12.70
CA GLY A 142 -4.19 -13.59 -12.61
C GLY A 142 -4.18 -14.48 -11.35
N ASN A 143 -3.13 -14.41 -10.52
CA ASN A 143 -3.14 -14.99 -9.17
C ASN A 143 -3.66 -14.00 -8.11
N ASP A 144 -4.06 -12.79 -8.52
CA ASP A 144 -4.79 -11.83 -7.71
C ASP A 144 -6.22 -12.30 -7.40
N LYS A 145 -6.71 -11.95 -6.20
CA LYS A 145 -8.10 -12.15 -5.79
C LYS A 145 -8.53 -10.99 -4.89
N PRO A 146 -9.81 -10.58 -4.94
CA PRO A 146 -10.36 -9.70 -3.93
C PRO A 146 -10.31 -10.38 -2.56
N VAL A 147 -10.08 -9.58 -1.53
CA VAL A 147 -10.32 -10.01 -0.16
C VAL A 147 -11.81 -10.37 -0.03
N GLU A 148 -12.10 -11.47 0.68
CA GLU A 148 -13.48 -11.89 0.94
C GLU A 148 -14.24 -10.78 1.71
N GLY A 149 -15.43 -10.41 1.23
CA GLY A 149 -16.23 -9.31 1.80
C GLY A 149 -15.89 -7.92 1.26
N ALA A 150 -14.76 -7.75 0.55
CA ALA A 150 -14.39 -6.44 0.01
C ALA A 150 -15.38 -5.93 -1.05
N LYS A 151 -15.88 -6.81 -1.93
CA LYS A 151 -16.86 -6.44 -2.96
C LYS A 151 -18.15 -5.93 -2.33
N GLU A 152 -18.67 -6.63 -1.32
CA GLU A 152 -19.87 -6.27 -0.59
C GLU A 152 -19.68 -4.98 0.21
N GLY A 153 -18.54 -4.82 0.87
CA GLY A 153 -18.18 -3.61 1.61
C GLY A 153 -18.05 -2.38 0.71
N LEU A 154 -17.38 -2.50 -0.43
CA LEU A 154 -17.26 -1.46 -1.45
C LEU A 154 -18.62 -1.09 -2.05
N ALA A 155 -19.46 -2.08 -2.35
CA ALA A 155 -20.81 -1.84 -2.82
C ALA A 155 -21.65 -1.08 -1.77
N ALA A 156 -21.56 -1.46 -0.49
CA ALA A 156 -22.23 -0.77 0.60
C ALA A 156 -21.75 0.68 0.74
N ALA A 157 -20.44 0.92 0.67
CA ALA A 157 -19.85 2.27 0.68
C ALA A 157 -20.32 3.10 -0.52
N ASN A 158 -20.25 2.56 -1.74
CA ASN A 158 -20.60 3.29 -2.96
C ASN A 158 -22.09 3.69 -3.03
N ASN A 159 -22.98 3.00 -2.32
CA ASN A 159 -24.38 3.41 -2.21
C ASN A 159 -24.58 4.73 -1.44
N VAL A 160 -23.65 5.10 -0.56
CA VAL A 160 -23.82 6.20 0.43
C VAL A 160 -22.70 7.24 0.40
N ALA A 161 -21.53 6.90 -0.12
CA ALA A 161 -20.36 7.76 -0.29
C ALA A 161 -19.81 7.67 -1.73
N ASP A 162 -19.12 8.72 -2.18
CA ASP A 162 -18.22 8.61 -3.32
C ASP A 162 -17.01 7.77 -2.90
N VAL A 163 -16.50 6.92 -3.78
CA VAL A 163 -15.42 5.97 -3.47
C VAL A 163 -14.24 6.22 -4.39
N ALA A 164 -13.07 6.42 -3.79
CA ALA A 164 -11.81 6.64 -4.50
C ALA A 164 -10.76 5.60 -4.10
N ILE A 165 -10.14 4.94 -5.06
CA ILE A 165 -8.93 4.15 -4.78
C ILE A 165 -7.75 5.12 -4.65
N VAL A 166 -6.99 5.00 -3.57
CA VAL A 166 -5.71 5.70 -3.38
C VAL A 166 -4.61 4.69 -3.13
N SER A 167 -3.81 4.39 -4.15
CA SER A 167 -2.86 3.28 -4.12
C SER A 167 -1.42 3.74 -4.36
N SER A 168 -0.47 3.02 -3.74
CA SER A 168 0.96 3.14 -4.04
C SER A 168 1.43 2.19 -5.14
N ALA A 169 0.52 1.38 -5.71
CA ALA A 169 0.80 0.52 -6.85
C ALA A 169 0.70 1.30 -8.17
N ASN A 170 1.21 0.70 -9.24
CA ASN A 170 1.08 1.21 -10.60
C ASN A 170 -0.41 1.29 -10.99
N GLY A 171 -0.86 2.44 -11.46
CA GLY A 171 -2.28 2.65 -11.78
C GLY A 171 -2.83 1.71 -12.85
N ALA A 172 -2.01 1.32 -13.84
CA ALA A 172 -2.44 0.37 -14.87
C ALA A 172 -2.63 -1.05 -14.30
N ALA A 173 -1.76 -1.48 -13.37
CA ALA A 173 -1.91 -2.75 -12.68
C ALA A 173 -3.19 -2.76 -11.82
N VAL A 174 -3.42 -1.69 -11.03
CA VAL A 174 -4.64 -1.55 -10.22
C VAL A 174 -5.90 -1.58 -11.11
N LEU A 175 -5.89 -0.87 -12.24
CA LEU A 175 -7.01 -0.84 -13.16
C LEU A 175 -7.33 -2.22 -13.75
N ASP A 176 -6.30 -2.97 -14.16
CA ASP A 176 -6.46 -4.32 -14.70
C ASP A 176 -7.02 -5.29 -13.64
N GLU A 177 -6.37 -5.35 -12.47
CA GLU A 177 -6.76 -6.19 -11.33
C GLU A 177 -8.22 -5.92 -10.91
N TRP A 178 -8.58 -4.65 -10.66
CA TRP A 178 -9.93 -4.27 -10.22
C TRP A 178 -11.00 -4.48 -11.29
N THR A 179 -10.65 -4.35 -12.56
CA THR A 179 -11.59 -4.60 -13.67
C THR A 179 -11.84 -6.09 -13.84
N ARG A 180 -10.78 -6.92 -13.81
CA ARG A 180 -10.85 -8.38 -13.90
C ARG A 180 -11.72 -8.99 -12.81
N HIS A 181 -11.72 -8.39 -11.62
CA HIS A 181 -12.51 -8.85 -10.49
C HIS A 181 -13.84 -8.10 -10.28
N GLU A 182 -14.23 -7.24 -11.22
CA GLU A 182 -15.49 -6.48 -11.18
C GLU A 182 -15.65 -5.64 -9.88
N LEU A 183 -14.56 -5.10 -9.35
CA LEU A 183 -14.60 -4.15 -8.22
C LEU A 183 -14.73 -2.71 -8.71
N ASN A 184 -14.25 -2.43 -9.92
CA ASN A 184 -14.27 -1.13 -10.58
C ASN A 184 -15.67 -0.49 -10.73
N VAL A 185 -16.73 -1.30 -10.67
CA VAL A 185 -18.13 -0.81 -10.70
C VAL A 185 -18.56 -0.11 -9.40
N HIS A 186 -17.81 -0.30 -8.31
CA HIS A 186 -18.09 0.28 -7.00
C HIS A 186 -17.17 1.47 -6.67
N VAL A 187 -16.45 2.01 -7.66
CA VAL A 187 -15.45 3.06 -7.48
C VAL A 187 -15.63 4.17 -8.52
N ASP A 188 -15.59 5.41 -8.05
CA ASP A 188 -15.80 6.61 -8.86
C ASP A 188 -14.49 7.06 -9.55
N VAL A 189 -13.35 6.96 -8.85
CA VAL A 189 -12.02 7.31 -9.38
C VAL A 189 -10.91 6.42 -8.79
N MET A 190 -9.90 6.13 -9.59
CA MET A 190 -8.67 5.42 -9.19
C MET A 190 -7.47 6.35 -9.31
N LEU A 191 -6.71 6.46 -8.22
CA LEU A 191 -5.49 7.25 -8.12
C LEU A 191 -4.34 6.31 -7.71
N GLY A 192 -3.58 5.85 -8.71
CA GLY A 192 -2.38 5.05 -8.52
C GLY A 192 -1.16 5.90 -8.16
N GLN A 193 0.03 5.29 -8.10
CA GLN A 193 1.29 5.96 -7.74
C GLN A 193 1.58 7.21 -8.60
N GLU A 194 1.12 7.22 -9.86
CA GLU A 194 1.32 8.33 -10.80
C GLU A 194 0.58 9.61 -10.37
N ALA A 195 -0.48 9.47 -9.57
CA ALA A 195 -1.23 10.59 -9.00
C ALA A 195 -0.53 11.24 -7.78
N GLY A 196 0.51 10.62 -7.25
CA GLY A 196 1.27 11.08 -6.08
C GLY A 196 1.05 10.21 -4.84
N THR A 197 1.43 10.72 -3.68
CA THR A 197 1.27 9.99 -2.41
C THR A 197 -0.21 9.86 -2.04
N LYS A 198 -0.57 8.85 -1.23
CA LYS A 198 -1.94 8.70 -0.70
C LYS A 198 -2.40 9.97 0.02
N ALA A 199 -1.52 10.55 0.85
CA ALA A 199 -1.81 11.81 1.54
C ALA A 199 -2.12 12.96 0.56
N TYR A 200 -1.34 13.10 -0.51
CA TYR A 200 -1.59 14.10 -1.56
C TYR A 200 -2.91 13.83 -2.30
N CYS A 201 -3.22 12.57 -2.63
CA CYS A 201 -4.46 12.19 -3.29
C CYS A 201 -5.69 12.55 -2.44
N ILE A 202 -5.67 12.22 -1.14
CA ILE A 202 -6.74 12.59 -0.20
C ILE A 202 -6.87 14.11 -0.13
N GLU A 203 -5.76 14.84 -0.03
CA GLU A 203 -5.76 16.31 -0.01
C GLU A 203 -6.44 16.89 -1.26
N GLN A 204 -6.15 16.34 -2.44
CA GLN A 204 -6.76 16.80 -3.68
C GLN A 204 -8.26 16.44 -3.76
N LEU A 205 -8.67 15.25 -3.31
CA LEU A 205 -10.08 14.85 -3.28
C LEU A 205 -10.90 15.75 -2.33
N LYS A 206 -10.31 16.17 -1.21
CA LYS A 206 -10.95 17.10 -0.27
C LYS A 206 -11.27 18.47 -0.89
N LYS A 207 -10.52 18.91 -1.90
CA LYS A 207 -10.77 20.19 -2.61
C LYS A 207 -12.12 20.23 -3.34
N PHE A 208 -12.79 19.10 -3.48
CA PHE A 208 -14.17 19.02 -3.96
C PHE A 208 -15.22 19.35 -2.89
N GLY A 209 -14.79 19.78 -1.69
CA GLY A 209 -15.67 20.31 -0.64
C GLY A 209 -16.25 19.24 0.28
N TYR A 210 -15.45 18.24 0.66
CA TYR A 210 -15.83 17.30 1.73
C TYR A 210 -15.40 17.84 3.08
N GLU A 211 -16.26 17.69 4.08
CA GLU A 211 -15.90 17.92 5.47
C GLU A 211 -14.97 16.81 5.95
N ASN A 212 -13.96 17.16 6.76
CA ASN A 212 -12.98 16.21 7.29
C ASN A 212 -13.61 14.98 7.97
N THR A 213 -14.67 15.19 8.74
CA THR A 213 -15.43 14.13 9.44
C THR A 213 -16.28 13.26 8.52
N ARG A 214 -16.35 13.59 7.23
CA ARG A 214 -17.07 12.86 6.18
C ARG A 214 -16.13 12.27 5.13
N VAL A 215 -14.83 12.22 5.44
CA VAL A 215 -13.84 11.49 4.65
C VAL A 215 -13.29 10.35 5.51
N LEU A 216 -13.29 9.14 4.97
CA LEU A 216 -12.77 7.95 5.62
C LEU A 216 -11.71 7.29 4.75
N MET A 217 -10.52 7.05 5.29
CA MET A 217 -9.48 6.24 4.67
C MET A 217 -9.55 4.81 5.18
N ILE A 218 -9.74 3.84 4.28
CA ILE A 218 -9.69 2.40 4.54
C ILE A 218 -8.36 1.86 4.03
N GLY A 219 -7.57 1.24 4.92
CA GLY A 219 -6.27 0.67 4.52
C GLY A 219 -5.67 -0.26 5.57
N ASP A 220 -4.64 -0.99 5.19
CA ASP A 220 -4.01 -2.04 5.99
C ASP A 220 -2.57 -1.71 6.41
N ALA A 221 -2.00 -0.60 5.93
CA ALA A 221 -0.63 -0.20 6.21
C ALA A 221 -0.55 1.07 7.07
N PRO A 222 0.49 1.23 7.91
CA PRO A 222 0.72 2.48 8.65
C PRO A 222 0.80 3.74 7.78
N GLY A 223 1.18 3.60 6.51
CA GLY A 223 1.14 4.69 5.54
C GLY A 223 -0.28 5.22 5.26
N ASP A 224 -1.30 4.37 5.35
CA ASP A 224 -2.70 4.76 5.17
C ASP A 224 -3.21 5.55 6.37
N LEU A 225 -2.91 5.07 7.59
CA LEU A 225 -3.19 5.80 8.83
C LEU A 225 -2.52 7.17 8.80
N SER A 226 -1.23 7.23 8.45
CA SER A 226 -0.51 8.50 8.34
C SER A 226 -1.11 9.43 7.29
N ALA A 227 -1.56 8.90 6.14
CA ALA A 227 -2.23 9.69 5.11
C ALA A 227 -3.56 10.27 5.61
N ALA A 228 -4.30 9.52 6.43
CA ALA A 228 -5.52 9.99 7.08
C ALA A 228 -5.23 11.10 8.09
N GLU A 229 -4.25 10.88 8.97
CA GLU A 229 -3.82 11.85 10.00
C GLU A 229 -3.33 13.17 9.40
N VAL A 230 -2.46 13.12 8.38
CA VAL A 230 -1.95 14.32 7.68
C VAL A 230 -3.08 15.15 7.07
N ASN A 231 -4.18 14.50 6.70
CA ASN A 231 -5.34 15.16 6.12
C ASN A 231 -6.43 15.47 7.15
N ASP A 232 -6.23 15.19 8.44
CA ASP A 232 -7.24 15.31 9.49
C ASP A 232 -8.56 14.59 9.12
N VAL A 233 -8.50 13.42 8.49
CA VAL A 233 -9.67 12.61 8.11
C VAL A 233 -9.76 11.33 8.95
N LEU A 234 -10.88 10.63 8.87
CA LEU A 234 -11.09 9.39 9.61
C LEU A 234 -10.30 8.23 9.00
N TYR A 235 -9.99 7.22 9.82
CA TYR A 235 -9.27 6.02 9.41
C TYR A 235 -9.98 4.74 9.89
N TYR A 236 -10.10 3.77 8.99
CA TYR A 236 -10.61 2.43 9.27
C TYR A 236 -9.57 1.37 8.83
N PRO A 237 -9.11 0.50 9.75
CA PRO A 237 -8.09 -0.48 9.42
C PRO A 237 -8.65 -1.78 8.82
N ILE A 238 -8.01 -2.26 7.76
CA ILE A 238 -8.04 -3.67 7.38
C ILE A 238 -6.90 -4.38 8.11
N LEU A 239 -7.22 -5.37 8.94
CA LEU A 239 -6.25 -6.03 9.80
C LEU A 239 -5.61 -7.21 9.06
N VAL A 240 -4.27 -7.22 8.95
CA VAL A 240 -3.54 -8.36 8.36
C VAL A 240 -3.88 -9.67 9.08
N GLY A 241 -4.21 -10.70 8.31
CA GLY A 241 -4.67 -12.01 8.77
C GLY A 241 -6.12 -12.05 9.28
N LYS A 242 -6.85 -10.93 9.18
CA LYS A 242 -8.25 -10.77 9.59
C LYS A 242 -9.03 -9.90 8.59
N GLU A 243 -8.63 -9.93 7.33
CA GLU A 243 -9.10 -8.99 6.32
C GLU A 243 -10.62 -9.14 6.08
N LYS A 244 -11.11 -10.37 5.98
CA LYS A 244 -12.56 -10.65 5.90
C LYS A 244 -13.31 -10.09 7.11
N PHE A 245 -12.78 -10.29 8.31
CA PHE A 245 -13.40 -9.78 9.53
C PHE A 245 -13.48 -8.25 9.52
N SER A 246 -12.43 -7.58 9.04
CA SER A 246 -12.45 -6.12 8.86
C SER A 246 -13.51 -5.69 7.85
N TRP A 247 -13.64 -6.35 6.69
CA TRP A 247 -14.69 -5.99 5.73
C TRP A 247 -16.11 -6.25 6.24
N ASP A 248 -16.33 -7.37 6.93
CA ASP A 248 -17.61 -7.68 7.56
C ASP A 248 -17.97 -6.62 8.62
N ARG A 249 -17.01 -6.23 9.46
CA ARG A 249 -17.21 -5.18 10.49
C ARG A 249 -17.42 -3.81 9.85
N PHE A 250 -16.72 -3.50 8.76
CA PHE A 250 -16.94 -2.26 8.02
C PHE A 250 -18.39 -2.14 7.56
N GLN A 251 -18.88 -3.17 6.86
CA GLN A 251 -20.23 -3.20 6.30
C GLN A 251 -21.32 -3.17 7.40
N ASN A 252 -21.16 -3.95 8.46
CA ASN A 252 -22.22 -4.19 9.44
C ASN A 252 -22.20 -3.21 10.63
N GLU A 253 -21.12 -2.47 10.84
CA GLU A 253 -20.93 -1.60 12.01
C GLU A 253 -20.32 -0.24 11.65
N ALA A 254 -19.13 -0.25 11.03
CA ALA A 254 -18.34 0.96 10.90
C ALA A 254 -18.96 1.98 9.93
N LEU A 255 -19.57 1.51 8.84
CA LEU A 255 -20.21 2.37 7.85
C LEU A 255 -21.40 3.14 8.45
N ALA A 256 -22.19 2.51 9.31
CA ALA A 256 -23.30 3.19 10.00
C ALA A 256 -22.78 4.31 10.92
N LYS A 257 -21.73 4.03 11.70
CA LYS A 257 -21.08 5.01 12.57
C LYS A 257 -20.44 6.17 11.80
N PHE A 258 -19.91 5.88 10.62
CA PHE A 258 -19.37 6.91 9.72
C PHE A 258 -20.47 7.88 9.27
N LEU A 259 -21.62 7.35 8.86
CA LEU A 259 -22.74 8.15 8.36
C LEU A 259 -23.46 8.95 9.45
N ASP A 260 -23.59 8.41 10.66
CA ASP A 260 -24.27 9.08 11.78
C ASP A 260 -23.36 10.05 12.58
N GLY A 261 -22.06 10.09 12.26
CA GLY A 261 -21.07 10.95 12.89
C GLY A 261 -20.50 10.41 14.21
N SER A 262 -20.84 9.18 14.62
CA SER A 262 -20.33 8.54 15.84
C SER A 262 -19.04 7.73 15.64
N PHE A 263 -18.42 7.80 14.46
CA PHE A 263 -17.16 7.11 14.16
C PHE A 263 -15.95 7.71 14.91
N ALA A 264 -15.87 9.04 14.98
CA ALA A 264 -14.75 9.73 15.60
C ALA A 264 -14.73 9.57 17.13
N GLY A 265 -13.56 9.70 17.75
CA GLY A 265 -13.37 9.53 19.19
C GLY A 265 -13.10 8.08 19.58
N GLU A 266 -13.75 7.60 20.64
CA GLU A 266 -13.47 6.30 21.27
C GLU A 266 -13.49 5.13 20.27
N TYR A 267 -14.41 5.14 19.31
CA TYR A 267 -14.51 4.08 18.31
C TYR A 267 -13.30 4.01 17.39
N GLN A 268 -12.90 5.14 16.79
CA GLN A 268 -11.69 5.20 15.96
C GLN A 268 -10.42 4.92 16.76
N GLU A 269 -10.31 5.43 17.98
CA GLU A 269 -9.16 5.18 18.86
C GLU A 269 -9.00 3.68 19.17
N GLN A 270 -10.11 2.98 19.42
CA GLN A 270 -10.12 1.54 19.60
C GLN A 270 -9.64 0.81 18.33
N LEU A 271 -10.14 1.19 17.15
CA LEU A 271 -9.74 0.59 15.87
C LEU A 271 -8.24 0.80 15.60
N ILE A 272 -7.74 2.01 15.79
CA ILE A 272 -6.32 2.33 15.63
C ILE A 272 -5.47 1.54 16.61
N LYS A 273 -5.91 1.39 17.87
CA LYS A 273 -5.20 0.57 18.85
C LYS A 273 -5.15 -0.90 18.42
N GLU A 274 -6.27 -1.46 17.96
CA GLU A 274 -6.33 -2.84 17.47
C GLU A 274 -5.41 -3.05 16.26
N PHE A 275 -5.42 -2.11 15.31
CA PHE A 275 -4.51 -2.09 14.16
C PHE A 275 -3.04 -2.08 14.59
N ASN A 276 -2.74 -1.20 15.52
CA ASN A 276 -1.42 -1.03 16.10
C ASN A 276 -0.94 -2.30 16.81
N ASP A 277 -1.79 -2.95 17.60
CA ASP A 277 -1.44 -4.19 18.31
C ASP A 277 -1.33 -5.40 17.36
N ASN A 278 -1.97 -5.34 16.19
CA ASN A 278 -1.90 -6.36 15.15
C ASN A 278 -0.56 -6.38 14.41
N LEU A 279 0.16 -5.25 14.40
CA LEU A 279 1.48 -5.11 13.78
C LEU A 279 2.58 -5.16 14.86
N LYS A 280 3.47 -6.14 14.75
CA LYS A 280 4.53 -6.42 15.72
C LYS A 280 5.65 -5.37 15.73
#